data_AF-A0A6J0M6N9-F1
#
_entry.id   AF-A0A6J0M6N9-F1
#
_cell.length_a   1.000
_cell.length_b   1.000
_cell.length_c   1.000
_cell.angle_alpha   90.00
_cell.angle_beta   90.00
_cell.angle_gamma   90.00
#
_symmetry.space_group_name_H-M   'P 1'
#
loop_
_entity.id
_entity.type
_entity.pdbx_description
1 polymer ?
#
loop_
_entity_poly.entity_id
_entity_poly.type
_entity_poly.pdbx_seq_one_letter_code
_entity_poly.pdbx_strand_id
1 'polypeptide(L)'
;MAKRLFAVLECQSLLENLSPFVDTKRPRNSPDADAESPPTCLSPNSVIGFPELSEEPRSGSDRSVLCRLCVRLPDGRKVQRNFLRSESVQLLWSFCYSLIGESERRERCFKLIQAVPGDYRSLYYGSETSFDESGLDNSLISVVWV
;
A
#
# COMPACT_ATOMS: atom_id res chain seq x y z
N MET A 1 -11.75 18.69 30.70
CA MET A 1 -12.47 17.71 29.87
C MET A 1 -13.22 18.45 28.78
N ALA A 2 -12.67 18.52 27.57
CA ALA A 2 -13.36 19.12 26.43
C ALA A 2 -13.12 18.25 25.20
N LYS A 3 -14.24 17.84 24.60
CA LYS A 3 -14.40 16.76 23.63
C LYS A 3 -13.88 17.23 22.27
N ARG A 4 -13.01 16.44 21.63
CA ARG A 4 -12.61 16.66 20.22
C ARG A 4 -13.78 16.27 19.32
N LEU A 5 -14.33 17.26 18.61
CA LEU A 5 -15.28 17.06 17.53
C LEU A 5 -14.56 16.39 16.36
N PHE A 6 -15.04 15.21 15.96
CA PHE A 6 -14.70 14.61 14.68
C PHE A 6 -15.56 15.30 13.61
N ALA A 7 -14.92 16.05 12.72
CA ALA A 7 -15.60 16.61 11.55
C ALA A 7 -15.82 15.50 10.52
N VAL A 8 -17.08 15.07 10.40
CA VAL A 8 -17.57 14.28 9.27
C VAL A 8 -17.86 15.27 8.15
N LEU A 9 -17.10 15.21 7.05
CA LEU A 9 -17.44 15.93 5.83
C LEU A 9 -17.70 14.89 4.73
N GLU A 10 -18.98 14.74 4.41
CA GLU A 10 -19.48 13.97 3.28
C GLU A 10 -18.95 14.54 1.96
N CYS A 11 -18.51 13.66 1.06
CA CYS A 11 -18.31 13.97 -0.35
C CYS A 11 -19.19 13.05 -1.19
N GLN A 12 -20.41 13.51 -1.47
CA GLN A 12 -21.19 13.01 -2.60
C GLN A 12 -20.68 13.66 -3.89
N SER A 13 -20.76 12.89 -4.98
CA SER A 13 -20.71 13.34 -6.39
C SER A 13 -19.33 13.68 -6.97
N LEU A 14 -18.80 12.75 -7.77
CA LEU A 14 -18.41 12.98 -9.16
C LEU A 14 -18.00 11.63 -9.79
N LEU A 15 -18.99 10.76 -10.01
CA LEU A 15 -18.86 9.59 -10.90
C LEU A 15 -19.98 9.62 -11.95
N GLU A 16 -20.10 10.75 -12.64
CA GLU A 16 -20.85 10.82 -13.88
C GLU A 16 -19.97 11.54 -14.91
N ASN A 17 -19.46 10.76 -15.86
CA ASN A 17 -19.02 11.13 -17.21
C ASN A 17 -17.69 10.48 -17.60
N LEU A 18 -17.65 9.15 -17.72
CA LEU A 18 -16.88 8.52 -18.79
C LEU A 18 -17.57 7.22 -19.22
N SER A 19 -18.55 7.34 -20.10
CA SER A 19 -18.95 6.22 -20.97
C SER A 19 -17.90 6.04 -22.06
N PRO A 20 -17.53 4.80 -22.42
CA PRO A 20 -17.19 4.49 -23.79
C PRO A 20 -18.21 3.53 -24.37
N PHE A 21 -19.01 4.10 -25.27
CA PHE A 21 -19.37 3.55 -26.58
C PHE A 21 -19.13 2.05 -26.81
N VAL A 22 -20.24 1.31 -26.87
CA VAL A 22 -20.33 -0.07 -27.38
C VAL A 22 -20.15 -0.08 -28.91
N ASP A 23 -19.18 -0.85 -29.40
CA ASP A 23 -19.20 -1.37 -30.77
C ASP A 23 -19.18 -2.90 -30.75
N THR A 24 -19.94 -3.49 -31.67
CA THR A 24 -20.38 -4.88 -31.69
C THR A 24 -19.56 -5.65 -32.72
N LYS A 25 -19.07 -6.87 -32.39
CA LYS A 25 -19.13 -8.12 -33.21
C LYS A 25 -18.20 -9.23 -32.66
N ARG A 26 -18.80 -10.40 -32.36
CA ARG A 26 -18.25 -11.74 -31.98
C ARG A 26 -17.61 -12.50 -33.18
N PRO A 27 -17.01 -13.73 -33.05
CA PRO A 27 -16.42 -14.46 -31.89
C PRO A 27 -15.09 -15.24 -32.21
N ARG A 28 -14.43 -15.86 -31.20
CA ARG A 28 -13.97 -17.31 -31.12
C ARG A 28 -12.67 -17.56 -30.31
N ASN A 29 -12.83 -18.20 -29.15
CA ASN A 29 -12.04 -19.28 -28.51
C ASN A 29 -10.52 -19.12 -28.21
N SER A 30 -10.16 -18.95 -26.92
CA SER A 30 -9.30 -19.86 -26.11
C SER A 30 -9.07 -19.28 -24.69
N PRO A 31 -8.79 -20.11 -23.66
CA PRO A 31 -8.62 -19.67 -22.28
C PRO A 31 -7.14 -19.50 -21.94
N ASP A 32 -6.72 -18.32 -21.49
CA ASP A 32 -5.50 -18.18 -20.71
C ASP A 32 -5.75 -17.20 -19.55
N ALA A 33 -5.32 -17.65 -18.39
CA ALA A 33 -5.65 -17.09 -17.10
C ALA A 33 -4.64 -16.00 -16.72
N ASP A 34 -4.98 -14.76 -17.01
CA ASP A 34 -4.34 -13.61 -16.37
C ASP A 34 -5.25 -13.11 -15.25
N ALA A 35 -4.99 -13.61 -14.04
CA ALA A 35 -5.53 -13.04 -12.82
C ALA A 35 -4.82 -11.70 -12.54
N GLU A 36 -5.17 -10.68 -13.31
CA GLU A 36 -4.86 -9.29 -13.00
C GLU A 36 -5.63 -8.92 -11.72
N SER A 37 -4.95 -9.03 -10.58
CA SER A 37 -5.46 -8.53 -9.31
C SER A 37 -5.74 -7.03 -9.43
N PRO A 38 -6.89 -6.54 -8.94
CA PRO A 38 -7.34 -5.18 -9.20
C PRO A 38 -6.34 -4.13 -8.69
N PRO A 39 -6.10 -3.03 -9.46
CA PRO A 39 -5.27 -1.93 -9.01
C PRO A 39 -5.93 -1.29 -7.81
N THR A 40 -5.35 -1.53 -6.63
CA THR A 40 -5.89 -0.96 -5.40
C THR A 40 -5.32 0.42 -5.21
N CYS A 41 -6.01 1.38 -5.81
CA CYS A 41 -5.85 2.78 -5.50
C CYS A 41 -6.49 3.01 -4.13
N LEU A 42 -5.69 3.33 -3.11
CA LEU A 42 -6.23 3.78 -1.83
C LEU A 42 -6.87 5.15 -2.04
N SER A 43 -8.19 5.18 -2.25
CA SER A 43 -8.92 6.43 -2.43
C SER A 43 -8.80 7.29 -1.16
N PRO A 44 -8.46 8.59 -1.27
CA PRO A 44 -8.11 9.46 -0.14
C PRO A 44 -9.24 9.68 0.88
N ASN A 45 -10.47 9.24 0.55
CA ASN A 45 -11.66 9.35 1.40
C ASN A 45 -12.06 8.04 2.10
N SER A 46 -11.35 6.94 1.87
CA SER A 46 -11.58 5.71 2.63
C SER A 46 -10.86 5.80 3.98
N VAL A 47 -11.62 5.77 5.08
CA VAL A 47 -11.05 5.64 6.43
C VAL A 47 -10.51 4.22 6.55
N ILE A 48 -9.30 4.03 6.07
CA ILE A 48 -8.54 2.82 6.28
C ILE A 48 -8.17 2.78 7.76
N GLY A 49 -8.67 1.77 8.47
CA GLY A 49 -8.23 1.49 9.83
C GLY A 49 -6.79 1.01 9.81
N PHE A 50 -5.85 1.93 9.73
CA PHE A 50 -4.43 1.60 9.82
C PHE A 50 -4.11 1.13 11.24
N PRO A 51 -3.55 -0.08 11.44
CA PRO A 51 -3.07 -0.49 12.75
C PRO A 51 -2.02 0.49 13.27
N GLU A 52 -2.03 0.73 14.59
CA GLU A 52 -1.00 1.54 15.24
C GLU A 52 0.38 0.95 14.96
N LEU A 53 1.34 1.82 14.61
CA LEU A 53 2.69 1.40 14.29
C LEU A 53 3.36 0.87 15.55
N SER A 54 3.67 -0.44 15.58
CA SER A 54 4.51 -1.05 16.61
C SER A 54 5.82 -0.27 16.78
N GLU A 55 6.26 -0.06 18.01
CA GLU A 55 7.55 0.56 18.31
C GLU A 55 8.68 -0.19 17.59
N GLU A 56 9.66 0.55 17.05
CA GLU A 56 10.73 -0.08 16.27
C GLU A 56 11.48 -1.10 17.14
N PRO A 57 11.57 -2.38 16.72
CA PRO A 57 12.30 -3.39 17.47
C PRO A 57 13.74 -2.91 17.68
N ARG A 58 14.17 -2.88 18.95
CA ARG A 58 15.54 -2.48 19.29
C ARG A 58 16.52 -3.36 18.52
N SER A 59 17.56 -2.75 17.96
CA SER A 59 18.56 -3.36 17.08
C SER A 59 19.33 -4.56 17.68
N GLY A 60 19.11 -4.87 18.96
CA GLY A 60 19.65 -6.03 19.67
C GLY A 60 18.72 -7.27 19.71
N SER A 61 17.55 -7.22 19.07
CA SER A 61 16.71 -8.41 18.86
C SER A 61 17.35 -9.36 17.85
N ASP A 62 17.02 -10.64 17.92
CA ASP A 62 17.61 -11.67 17.05
C ASP A 62 17.36 -11.34 15.57
N ARG A 63 18.42 -11.38 14.75
CA ARG A 63 18.32 -11.12 13.31
C ARG A 63 17.46 -12.17 12.59
N SER A 64 17.26 -13.34 13.20
CA SER A 64 16.37 -14.40 12.72
C SER A 64 14.88 -14.05 12.81
N VAL A 65 14.50 -13.05 13.61
CA VAL A 65 13.10 -12.59 13.73
C VAL A 65 12.85 -11.21 13.12
N LEU A 66 13.91 -10.45 12.81
CA LEU A 66 13.81 -9.11 12.24
C LEU A 66 13.80 -9.11 10.71
N CYS A 67 12.86 -8.36 10.13
CA CYS A 67 12.80 -7.98 8.73
C CYS A 67 13.23 -6.50 8.60
N ARG A 68 14.26 -6.23 7.80
CA ARG A 68 14.78 -4.86 7.60
C ARG A 68 14.31 -4.29 6.28
N LEU A 69 13.39 -3.33 6.30
CA LEU A 69 12.85 -2.74 5.08
C LEU A 69 13.47 -1.38 4.81
N CYS A 70 13.79 -1.15 3.53
CA CYS A 70 14.11 0.18 3.03
C CYS A 70 12.93 0.67 2.20
N VAL A 71 12.36 1.83 2.56
CA VAL A 71 11.26 2.47 1.86
C VAL A 71 11.80 3.68 1.10
N ARG A 72 11.64 3.69 -0.22
CA ARG A 72 11.87 4.83 -1.08
C ARG A 72 10.56 5.60 -1.21
N LEU A 73 10.53 6.80 -0.66
CA LEU A 73 9.42 7.72 -0.75
C LEU A 73 9.39 8.40 -2.13
N PRO A 74 8.23 8.91 -2.57
CA PRO A 74 8.09 9.54 -3.88
C PRO A 74 8.83 10.89 -3.97
N ASP A 75 9.15 11.49 -2.82
CA ASP A 75 10.02 12.67 -2.70
C ASP A 75 11.52 12.36 -2.91
N GLY A 76 11.87 11.08 -3.14
CA GLY A 76 13.24 10.61 -3.33
C GLY A 76 14.00 10.28 -2.04
N ARG A 77 13.43 10.56 -0.86
CA ARG A 77 13.99 10.17 0.43
C ARG A 77 13.93 8.64 0.58
N LYS A 78 14.89 8.09 1.33
CA LYS A 78 14.91 6.69 1.73
C LYS A 78 14.84 6.60 3.25
N VAL A 79 13.90 5.83 3.74
CA VAL A 79 13.71 5.55 5.16
C VAL A 79 13.96 4.07 5.40
N GLN A 80 14.73 3.74 6.41
CA GLN A 80 14.99 2.35 6.78
C GLN A 80 14.38 2.10 8.16
N ARG A 81 13.69 0.98 8.32
CA ARG A 81 13.08 0.58 9.58
C ARG A 81 13.13 -0.93 9.75
N ASN A 82 13.38 -1.37 10.97
CA ASN A 82 13.25 -2.78 11.33
C ASN A 82 11.81 -3.11 11.72
N PHE A 83 11.36 -4.29 11.33
CA PHE A 83 10.07 -4.87 11.68
C PHE A 83 10.25 -6.31 12.13
N LEU A 84 9.22 -6.94 12.71
CA LEU A 84 9.23 -8.38 12.92
C LEU A 84 8.80 -9.09 11.63
N ARG A 85 9.36 -10.25 11.35
CA ARG A 85 8.97 -11.09 10.20
C ARG A 85 7.48 -11.50 10.24
N SER A 86 6.92 -11.59 11.45
CA SER A 86 5.53 -11.92 11.71
C SER A 86 4.55 -10.75 11.49
N GLU A 87 5.04 -9.53 11.26
CA GLU A 87 4.16 -8.37 10.98
C GLU A 87 3.51 -8.51 9.60
N SER A 88 2.34 -7.89 9.45
CA SER A 88 1.54 -7.95 8.24
C SER A 88 1.89 -6.86 7.22
N VAL A 89 1.62 -7.14 5.94
CA VAL A 89 1.73 -6.16 4.84
C VAL A 89 0.91 -4.89 5.12
N GLN A 90 -0.24 -5.01 5.80
CA GLN A 90 -1.05 -3.87 6.24
C GLN A 90 -0.28 -2.88 7.12
N LEU A 91 0.57 -3.37 8.03
CA LEU A 91 1.37 -2.50 8.90
C LEU A 91 2.38 -1.68 8.08
N LEU A 92 2.98 -2.27 7.05
CA LEU A 92 3.88 -1.56 6.13
C LEU A 92 3.15 -0.43 5.41
N TRP A 93 1.91 -0.67 4.98
CA TRP A 93 1.08 0.37 4.39
C TRP A 93 0.77 1.51 5.36
N SER A 94 0.41 1.19 6.61
CA SER A 94 0.26 2.20 7.67
C SER A 94 1.51 3.04 7.83
N PHE A 95 2.68 2.39 7.80
CA PHE A 95 3.97 3.05 7.96
C PHE A 95 4.24 4.02 6.82
N CYS A 96 4.10 3.56 5.57
CA CYS A 96 4.27 4.41 4.40
C CYS A 96 3.27 5.57 4.39
N TYR A 97 2.01 5.33 4.77
CA TYR A 97 0.99 6.37 4.89
C TYR A 97 1.36 7.45 5.92
N SER A 98 2.03 7.07 7.02
CA SER A 98 2.50 8.01 8.05
C SER A 98 3.68 8.87 7.61
N LEU A 99 4.48 8.40 6.62
CA LEU A 99 5.63 9.13 6.09
C LEU A 99 5.26 10.17 5.04
N ILE A 100 4.08 10.02 4.43
CA ILE A 100 3.56 10.94 3.42
C ILE A 100 2.89 12.14 4.09
N GLY A 101 3.11 13.34 3.55
CA GLY A 101 2.49 14.57 4.06
C GLY A 101 0.96 14.52 4.03
N GLU A 102 0.31 15.19 4.99
CA GLU A 102 -1.15 15.17 5.09
C GLU A 102 -1.86 15.75 3.86
N SER A 103 -1.29 16.77 3.22
CA SER A 103 -1.83 17.33 1.98
C SER A 103 -1.71 16.33 0.82
N GLU A 104 -0.54 15.70 0.68
CA GLU A 104 -0.26 14.78 -0.44
C GLU A 104 -1.13 13.52 -0.38
N ARG A 105 -1.31 12.93 0.81
CA ARG A 105 -2.15 11.73 0.99
C ARG A 105 -3.65 11.98 0.79
N ARG A 106 -4.10 13.24 0.86
CA ARG A 106 -5.50 13.63 0.58
C ARG A 106 -5.72 13.88 -0.92
N GLU A 107 -4.69 14.30 -1.63
CA GLU A 107 -4.78 14.64 -3.05
C GLU A 107 -4.43 13.46 -3.97
N ARG A 108 -3.60 12.52 -3.51
CA ARG A 108 -3.05 11.45 -4.34
C ARG A 108 -3.17 10.08 -3.70
N CYS A 109 -3.51 9.11 -4.54
CA CYS A 109 -3.38 7.70 -4.22
C CYS A 109 -1.92 7.27 -4.39
N PHE A 110 -1.49 6.26 -3.63
CA PHE A 110 -0.19 5.63 -3.86
C PHE A 110 -0.30 4.11 -3.81
N LYS A 111 0.68 3.45 -4.41
CA LYS A 111 0.90 2.01 -4.33
C LYS A 111 2.30 1.71 -3.82
N LEU A 112 2.41 0.55 -3.17
CA LEU A 112 3.69 0.00 -2.71
C LEU A 112 4.18 -1.06 -3.69
N ILE A 113 5.44 -0.94 -4.08
CA ILE A 113 6.09 -1.87 -5.01
C ILE A 113 7.37 -2.40 -4.35
N GLN A 114 7.48 -3.72 -4.25
CA GLN A 114 8.73 -4.38 -3.91
C GLN A 114 9.63 -4.44 -5.16
N ALA A 115 10.85 -3.93 -5.04
CA ALA A 115 11.88 -4.08 -6.06
C ALA A 115 12.52 -5.47 -5.92
N VAL A 116 12.38 -6.29 -6.96
CA VAL A 116 13.01 -7.61 -7.06
C VAL A 116 14.05 -7.55 -8.18
N PRO A 117 15.20 -8.24 -8.08
CA PRO A 117 16.14 -8.29 -9.20
C PRO A 117 15.47 -8.83 -10.46
N GLY A 118 15.30 -7.98 -11.47
CA GLY A 118 14.67 -8.32 -12.75
C GLY A 118 13.15 -8.27 -12.78
N ASP A 119 12.48 -7.87 -11.69
CA ASP A 119 11.01 -7.81 -11.64
C ASP A 119 10.50 -6.81 -10.56
N TYR A 120 9.20 -6.56 -10.52
CA TYR A 120 8.57 -5.79 -9.46
C TYR A 120 7.27 -6.45 -9.00
N ARG A 121 7.03 -6.47 -7.69
CA ARG A 121 5.78 -6.98 -7.11
C ARG A 121 4.99 -5.85 -6.48
N SER A 122 3.73 -5.71 -6.88
CA SER A 122 2.82 -4.81 -6.19
C SER A 122 2.39 -5.44 -4.86
N LEU A 123 2.46 -4.68 -3.78
CA LEU A 123 1.93 -5.08 -2.49
C LEU A 123 0.50 -4.58 -2.37
N TYR A 124 -0.42 -5.42 -1.93
CA TYR A 124 -1.83 -5.06 -1.77
C TYR A 124 -2.13 -4.76 -0.29
N TYR A 125 -2.95 -3.73 -0.03
CA TYR A 125 -3.29 -3.35 1.34
C TYR A 125 -4.13 -4.43 2.03
N GLY A 126 -5.09 -5.05 1.34
CA GLY A 126 -5.94 -6.09 1.94
C GLY A 126 -5.26 -7.45 2.13
N SER A 127 -3.96 -7.58 1.86
CA SER A 127 -3.22 -8.82 2.10
C SER A 127 -2.93 -8.98 3.59
N GLU A 128 -3.49 -10.02 4.20
CA GLU A 128 -3.20 -10.43 5.59
C GLU A 128 -1.91 -11.25 5.72
N THR A 129 -1.10 -11.32 4.66
CA THR A 129 0.15 -12.06 4.65
C THR A 129 1.20 -11.38 5.53
N SER A 130 2.01 -12.21 6.18
CA SER A 130 3.17 -11.73 6.92
C SER A 130 4.31 -11.29 6.00
N PHE A 131 5.29 -10.56 6.52
CA PHE A 131 6.47 -10.17 5.76
C PHE A 131 7.30 -11.36 5.29
N ASP A 132 7.34 -12.43 6.10
CA ASP A 132 8.03 -13.67 5.75
C ASP A 132 7.37 -14.36 4.54
N GLU A 133 6.04 -14.56 4.60
CA GLU A 133 5.26 -15.19 3.51
C GLU A 133 5.26 -14.35 2.23
N SER A 134 5.29 -13.02 2.38
CA SER A 134 5.30 -12.09 1.26
C SER A 134 6.70 -11.96 0.63
N GLY A 135 7.73 -12.58 1.22
CA GLY A 135 9.11 -12.48 0.76
C GLY A 135 9.68 -11.07 0.85
N LEU A 136 9.22 -10.28 1.82
CA LEU A 136 9.65 -8.89 2.02
C LEU A 136 10.97 -8.77 2.78
N ASP A 137 11.54 -9.88 3.25
CA ASP A 137 12.75 -9.85 4.06
C ASP A 137 13.89 -9.10 3.35
N ASN A 138 14.50 -8.15 4.07
CA ASN A 138 15.59 -7.31 3.60
C ASN A 138 15.35 -6.58 2.25
N SER A 139 14.09 -6.37 1.87
CA SER A 139 13.70 -5.83 0.57
C SER A 139 13.65 -4.31 0.50
N LEU A 140 13.74 -3.79 -0.73
CA LEU A 140 13.51 -2.39 -1.05
C LEU A 140 12.06 -2.20 -1.52
N ILE A 141 11.33 -1.34 -0.82
CA ILE A 141 9.95 -0.97 -1.11
C ILE A 141 9.96 0.43 -1.70
N SER A 142 9.28 0.64 -2.82
CA SER A 142 9.09 1.94 -3.45
C SER A 142 7.64 2.36 -3.32
N VAL A 143 7.42 3.57 -2.84
CA VAL A 143 6.13 4.25 -2.81
C VAL A 143 5.99 5.03 -4.10
N VAL A 144 4.95 4.74 -4.87
CA VAL A 144 4.72 5.36 -6.19
C VAL A 144 3.31 5.93 -6.23
N TRP A 145 3.19 7.17 -6.70
CA TRP A 145 1.89 7.81 -6.94
C TRP A 145 1.13 7.08 -8.05
N VAL A 146 -0.18 6.97 -7.91
CA VAL A 146 -1.12 6.43 -8.89
C VAL A 146 -2.17 7.47 -9.24
#